data_AF-A0A3N5LH22-F1
#
_entry.id   AF-A0A3N5LH22-F1
#
_cell.length_a   1.000
_cell.length_b   1.000
_cell.length_c   1.000
_cell.angle_alpha   90.00
_cell.angle_beta   90.00
_cell.angle_gamma   90.00
#
_symmetry.space_group_name_H-M   'P 1'
#
loop_
_entity.id
_entity.type
_entity.pdbx_description
1 polymer ?
#
loop_
_entity_poly.entity_id
_entity_poly.type
_entity_poly.pdbx_seq_one_letter_code
_entity_poly.pdbx_strand_id
1 'polypeptide(L)'
;MSGGEPFRIGPYLFVAAQDWLLAIGYPLAGADDSGGFDRALSAALNRTHARDVWAVAPTLPERLQAHRRDRDHYYTLPLAAVLPARLERLAARASVALRVEEDRSFTAAHRRLWAEFTGRVALPANVRELFARTEAVLSQAPGLSLLNAWDANGHLAACLLIDSAPRRFLSYLIGAHSRIHYTAYASDLLFREMIRVARRQGKEFVHLGLGVNDGIRRFKTKWGGTPSLPYEMAEWQADESLRAGVNDLMRMLATMPAASMSKREYFASLPPQRPFRMLWEITWNGRRSWIGGTAHFFCYSFESSFRELFEKVETVLFEGPLDQASLDQVAEVGRRPEPGAPRLIDVMTEEEIRCLERVVCGPRGFWARLLGYAVPHPPDVRGVLSETR
;
A
#
# COMPACT_ATOMS: atom_id res chain seq x y z
N MET A 1 -11.34 3.88 -1.44
CA MET A 1 -11.24 2.46 -1.87
C MET A 1 -10.36 1.66 -0.92
N SER A 2 -9.03 1.90 -0.84
CA SER A 2 -8.11 1.10 -0.01
C SER A 2 -7.92 1.60 1.43
N GLY A 3 -8.19 2.89 1.71
CA GLY A 3 -7.92 3.50 3.02
C GLY A 3 -6.44 3.81 3.28
N GLY A 4 -5.54 3.47 2.35
CA GLY A 4 -4.13 3.81 2.44
C GLY A 4 -3.80 5.21 1.94
N GLU A 5 -2.70 5.76 2.44
CA GLU A 5 -2.16 7.04 2.03
C GLU A 5 -1.30 6.89 0.77
N PRO A 6 -1.60 7.64 -0.30
CA PRO A 6 -0.79 7.62 -1.51
C PRO A 6 0.49 8.45 -1.32
N PHE A 7 1.61 7.93 -1.81
CA PHE A 7 2.86 8.68 -1.90
C PHE A 7 3.64 8.30 -3.15
N ARG A 8 4.60 9.16 -3.52
CA ARG A 8 5.42 8.99 -4.74
C ARG A 8 6.89 8.81 -4.37
N ILE A 9 7.58 7.92 -5.09
CA ILE A 9 9.04 7.85 -5.13
C ILE A 9 9.45 7.74 -6.59
N GLY A 10 10.29 8.70 -7.06
CA GLY A 10 10.58 8.80 -8.49
C GLY A 10 9.31 9.02 -9.30
N PRO A 11 9.09 8.30 -10.42
CA PRO A 11 7.86 8.36 -11.20
C PRO A 11 6.75 7.40 -10.72
N TYR A 12 6.99 6.59 -9.68
CA TYR A 12 6.09 5.50 -9.29
C TYR A 12 5.17 5.87 -8.12
N LEU A 13 3.96 5.34 -8.15
CA LEU A 13 2.93 5.53 -7.12
C LEU A 13 2.95 4.35 -6.14
N PHE A 14 2.82 4.69 -4.86
CA PHE A 14 2.70 3.74 -3.78
C PHE A 14 1.48 4.12 -2.93
N VAL A 15 0.86 3.14 -2.32
CA VAL A 15 -0.22 3.33 -1.35
C VAL A 15 0.10 2.48 -0.14
N ALA A 16 0.14 3.05 1.05
CA ALA A 16 0.42 2.32 2.28
C ALA A 16 -0.51 2.71 3.41
N ALA A 17 -0.77 1.77 4.31
CA ALA A 17 -1.31 2.05 5.63
C ALA A 17 -0.87 0.95 6.57
N GLN A 18 -0.80 1.26 7.86
CA GLN A 18 -0.49 0.29 8.91
C GLN A 18 0.80 -0.48 8.57
N ASP A 19 0.70 -1.79 8.35
CA ASP A 19 1.78 -2.70 8.06
C ASP A 19 1.81 -3.16 6.59
N TRP A 20 1.11 -2.50 5.67
CA TRP A 20 1.05 -2.91 4.27
C TRP A 20 1.41 -1.84 3.24
N LEU A 21 1.88 -2.31 2.08
CA LEU A 21 2.29 -1.48 0.94
C LEU A 21 1.76 -2.06 -0.38
N LEU A 22 1.10 -1.24 -1.18
CA LEU A 22 0.79 -1.49 -2.58
C LEU A 22 1.70 -0.62 -3.46
N ALA A 23 2.53 -1.26 -4.27
CA ALA A 23 3.45 -0.64 -5.21
C ALA A 23 2.92 -0.72 -6.65
N ILE A 24 2.90 0.42 -7.35
CA ILE A 24 2.41 0.53 -8.73
C ILE A 24 3.59 0.86 -9.64
N GLY A 25 4.10 -0.16 -10.32
CA GLY A 25 5.23 -0.12 -11.25
C GLY A 25 4.90 0.40 -12.64
N TYR A 26 3.84 1.19 -12.76
CA TYR A 26 3.53 1.95 -13.97
C TYR A 26 3.98 3.40 -13.73
N PRO A 27 5.00 3.91 -14.44
CA PRO A 27 5.50 5.26 -14.20
C PRO A 27 4.42 6.29 -14.57
N LEU A 28 4.20 7.28 -13.70
CA LEU A 28 3.26 8.38 -13.92
C LEU A 28 3.72 9.35 -15.01
N ALA A 29 5.04 9.42 -15.24
CA ALA A 29 5.67 10.23 -16.28
C ALA A 29 7.04 9.67 -16.63
N GLY A 30 7.49 9.91 -17.87
CA GLY A 30 8.77 9.42 -18.39
C GLY A 30 8.70 8.00 -18.95
N ALA A 31 9.77 7.58 -19.60
CA ALA A 31 9.93 6.20 -20.03
C ALA A 31 10.24 5.32 -18.81
N ASP A 32 9.83 4.05 -18.88
CA ASP A 32 10.20 3.07 -17.87
C ASP A 32 11.71 2.81 -17.97
N ASP A 33 12.46 3.17 -16.93
CA ASP A 33 13.89 2.90 -16.87
C ASP A 33 14.11 1.50 -16.28
N SER A 34 14.99 0.73 -16.92
CA SER A 34 15.33 -0.61 -16.43
C SER A 34 15.82 -0.52 -14.99
N GLY A 35 15.08 -1.15 -14.07
CA GLY A 35 15.38 -1.18 -12.64
C GLY A 35 14.96 0.05 -11.81
N GLY A 36 14.37 1.09 -12.41
CA GLY A 36 13.92 2.25 -11.64
C GLY A 36 12.78 1.94 -10.68
N PHE A 37 11.82 1.12 -11.12
CA PHE A 37 10.76 0.63 -10.25
C PHE A 37 11.31 -0.14 -9.05
N ASP A 38 12.33 -0.96 -9.27
CA ASP A 38 12.91 -1.78 -8.20
C ASP A 38 13.60 -0.92 -7.13
N ARG A 39 14.37 0.09 -7.55
CA ARG A 39 14.97 1.08 -6.65
C ARG A 39 13.91 1.86 -5.87
N ALA A 40 12.84 2.29 -6.54
CA ALA A 40 11.74 3.01 -5.90
C ALA A 40 10.98 2.13 -4.90
N LEU A 41 10.79 0.85 -5.22
CA LEU A 41 10.17 -0.13 -4.33
C LEU A 41 11.01 -0.36 -3.08
N SER A 42 12.33 -0.53 -3.21
CA SER A 42 13.22 -0.67 -2.05
C SER A 42 13.18 0.57 -1.14
N ALA A 43 13.17 1.77 -1.73
CA ALA A 43 13.01 3.01 -0.97
C ALA A 43 11.64 3.12 -0.29
N ALA A 44 10.57 2.64 -0.93
CA ALA A 44 9.23 2.63 -0.36
C ALA A 44 9.14 1.68 0.84
N LEU A 45 9.72 0.47 0.73
CA LEU A 45 9.78 -0.50 1.82
C LEU A 45 10.56 0.04 3.02
N ASN A 46 11.69 0.71 2.77
CA ASN A 46 12.48 1.34 3.84
C ASN A 46 11.73 2.49 4.52
N ARG A 47 10.89 3.21 3.76
CA ARG A 47 10.09 4.32 4.31
C ARG A 47 8.92 3.82 5.16
N THR A 48 8.21 2.80 4.70
CA THR A 48 6.94 2.39 5.33
C THR A 48 7.12 1.28 6.36
N HIS A 49 8.23 0.55 6.30
CA HIS A 49 8.45 -0.66 7.09
C HIS A 49 7.31 -1.69 6.94
N ALA A 50 6.58 -1.64 5.81
CA ALA A 50 5.48 -2.55 5.54
C ALA A 50 5.96 -4.01 5.58
N ARG A 51 5.15 -4.87 6.19
CA ARG A 51 5.32 -6.32 6.18
C ARG A 51 4.60 -6.92 4.98
N ASP A 52 3.33 -6.59 4.76
CA ASP A 52 2.54 -7.20 3.69
C ASP A 52 2.62 -6.33 2.43
N VAL A 53 3.17 -6.90 1.35
CA VAL A 53 3.50 -6.11 0.16
C VAL A 53 2.87 -6.72 -1.09
N TRP A 54 2.23 -5.85 -1.86
CA TRP A 54 1.73 -6.14 -3.20
C TRP A 54 2.43 -5.23 -4.20
N ALA A 55 2.84 -5.79 -5.32
CA ALA A 55 3.38 -5.02 -6.44
C ALA A 55 2.64 -5.37 -7.72
N VAL A 56 2.24 -4.35 -8.48
CA VAL A 56 1.67 -4.51 -9.83
C VAL A 56 2.51 -3.73 -10.83
N ALA A 57 2.93 -4.36 -11.92
CA ALA A 57 3.81 -3.72 -12.91
C ALA A 57 3.59 -4.34 -14.31
N PRO A 58 4.04 -3.68 -15.40
CA PRO A 58 4.10 -4.32 -16.72
C PRO A 58 5.02 -5.55 -16.72
N THR A 59 6.11 -5.48 -15.96
CA THR A 59 7.05 -6.58 -15.75
C THR A 59 7.59 -6.46 -14.34
N LEU A 60 7.53 -7.53 -13.56
CA LEU A 60 8.05 -7.53 -12.20
C LEU A 60 9.58 -7.56 -12.20
N PRO A 61 10.24 -6.85 -11.26
CA PRO A 61 11.66 -7.02 -10.98
C PRO A 61 12.02 -8.51 -10.76
N GLU A 62 13.23 -8.90 -11.15
CA GLU A 62 13.67 -10.30 -11.11
C GLU A 62 13.51 -10.92 -9.71
N ARG A 63 13.86 -10.17 -8.65
CA ARG A 63 13.70 -10.63 -7.26
C ARG A 63 12.25 -10.93 -6.84
N LEU A 64 11.26 -10.40 -7.55
CA LEU A 64 9.85 -10.62 -7.27
C LEU A 64 9.24 -11.73 -8.12
N GLN A 65 9.97 -12.30 -9.07
CA GLN A 65 9.43 -13.35 -9.96
C GLN A 65 8.99 -14.59 -9.19
N ALA A 66 9.69 -14.95 -8.12
CA ALA A 66 9.30 -16.06 -7.22
C ALA A 66 8.00 -15.78 -6.43
N HIS A 67 7.63 -14.51 -6.27
CA HIS A 67 6.44 -14.05 -5.55
C HIS A 67 5.26 -13.71 -6.47
N ARG A 68 5.41 -13.92 -7.78
CA ARG A 68 4.34 -13.65 -8.75
C ARG A 68 3.13 -14.54 -8.48
N ARG A 69 1.95 -13.94 -8.40
CA ARG A 69 0.66 -14.62 -8.23
C ARG A 69 -0.21 -14.56 -9.46
N ASP A 70 -0.09 -13.50 -10.27
CA ASP A 70 -0.96 -13.30 -11.41
C ASP A 70 -0.23 -12.64 -12.59
N ARG A 71 -0.74 -12.91 -13.80
CA ARG A 71 -0.30 -12.32 -15.06
C ARG A 71 -1.47 -12.18 -16.01
N ASP A 72 -1.66 -10.98 -16.53
CA ASP A 72 -2.72 -10.66 -17.47
C ASP A 72 -2.34 -9.47 -18.37
N HIS A 73 -3.31 -8.90 -19.08
CA HIS A 73 -3.19 -7.66 -19.82
C HIS A 73 -4.38 -6.75 -19.55
N TYR A 74 -4.13 -5.44 -19.50
CA TYR A 74 -5.17 -4.45 -19.62
C TYR A 74 -5.70 -4.39 -21.05
N TYR A 75 -7.02 -4.30 -21.17
CA TYR A 75 -7.70 -4.14 -22.44
C TYR A 75 -8.15 -2.69 -22.62
N THR A 76 -7.97 -2.18 -23.83
CA THR A 76 -8.48 -0.86 -24.23
C THR A 76 -9.32 -0.96 -25.49
N LEU A 77 -10.29 -0.06 -25.63
CA LEU A 77 -11.08 0.10 -26.83
C LEU A 77 -10.86 1.53 -27.37
N PRO A 78 -10.12 1.70 -28.47
CA PRO A 78 -10.00 3.00 -29.14
C PRO A 78 -11.38 3.50 -29.60
N LEU A 79 -11.72 4.77 -29.35
CA LEU A 79 -13.05 5.28 -29.72
C LEU A 79 -13.25 5.46 -31.23
N ALA A 80 -12.16 5.53 -31.98
CA ALA A 80 -12.13 5.51 -33.44
C ALA A 80 -12.44 4.11 -34.02
N ALA A 81 -12.45 3.05 -33.19
CA ALA A 81 -12.75 1.71 -33.67
C ALA A 81 -14.21 1.59 -34.14
N VAL A 82 -14.40 0.88 -35.25
CA VAL A 82 -15.73 0.55 -35.76
C VAL A 82 -16.36 -0.49 -34.86
N LEU A 83 -17.53 -0.17 -34.30
CA LEU A 83 -18.24 -1.08 -33.42
C LEU A 83 -18.92 -2.19 -34.22
N PRO A 84 -18.92 -3.45 -33.73
CA PRO A 84 -19.54 -4.54 -34.47
C PRO A 84 -21.04 -4.34 -34.68
N ALA A 85 -21.48 -4.29 -35.95
CA ALA A 85 -22.86 -4.00 -36.32
C ALA A 85 -23.89 -4.93 -35.66
N ARG A 86 -23.51 -6.19 -35.39
CA ARG A 86 -24.37 -7.14 -34.66
C ARG A 86 -24.64 -6.67 -33.23
N LEU A 87 -23.61 -6.23 -32.50
CA LEU A 87 -23.75 -5.79 -31.10
C LEU A 87 -24.51 -4.47 -31.02
N GLU A 88 -24.29 -3.56 -31.97
CA GLU A 88 -25.09 -2.33 -32.11
C GLU A 88 -26.59 -2.63 -32.27
N ARG A 89 -26.95 -3.59 -33.13
CA ARG A 89 -28.35 -4.03 -33.30
C ARG A 89 -28.93 -4.66 -32.03
N LEU A 90 -28.15 -5.48 -31.33
CA LEU A 90 -28.61 -6.12 -30.09
C LEU A 90 -28.83 -5.10 -28.97
N ALA A 91 -27.91 -4.15 -28.82
CA ALA A 91 -28.05 -3.02 -27.90
C ALA A 91 -29.25 -2.13 -28.28
N ALA A 92 -29.49 -1.89 -29.58
CA ALA A 92 -30.64 -1.12 -30.06
C ALA A 92 -31.97 -1.80 -29.70
N ARG A 93 -32.04 -3.12 -29.85
CA ARG A 93 -33.20 -3.90 -29.40
C ARG A 93 -33.41 -3.81 -27.90
N ALA A 94 -32.35 -3.91 -27.10
CA ALA A 94 -32.43 -3.79 -25.65
C ALA A 94 -32.89 -2.39 -25.21
N SER A 95 -32.49 -1.32 -25.91
CA SER A 95 -32.94 0.05 -25.57
C SER A 95 -34.43 0.32 -25.80
N VAL A 96 -35.16 -0.58 -26.48
CA VAL A 96 -36.63 -0.49 -26.55
C VAL A 96 -37.29 -0.91 -25.23
N ALA A 97 -36.67 -1.86 -24.51
CA ALA A 97 -37.20 -2.42 -23.27
C ALA A 97 -36.55 -1.81 -22.01
N LEU A 98 -35.41 -1.12 -22.15
CA LEU A 98 -34.60 -0.61 -21.05
C LEU A 98 -34.37 0.89 -21.19
N ARG A 99 -34.59 1.61 -20.09
CA ARG A 99 -34.18 3.01 -19.93
C ARG A 99 -32.76 3.04 -19.38
N VAL A 100 -31.85 3.77 -20.06
CA VAL A 100 -30.50 3.99 -19.55
C VAL A 100 -30.43 5.31 -18.80
N GLU A 101 -29.71 5.32 -17.69
CA GLU A 101 -29.51 6.47 -16.83
C GLU A 101 -28.07 6.52 -16.33
N GLU A 102 -27.47 7.71 -16.35
CA GLU A 102 -26.20 7.97 -15.68
C GLU A 102 -26.48 8.77 -14.40
N ASP A 103 -26.07 8.24 -13.25
CA ASP A 103 -26.30 8.88 -11.94
C ASP A 103 -25.12 8.59 -10.99
N ARG A 104 -25.02 9.34 -9.90
CA ARG A 104 -24.04 9.15 -8.83
C ARG A 104 -24.66 8.54 -7.57
N SER A 105 -25.99 8.45 -7.53
CA SER A 105 -26.73 8.00 -6.35
C SER A 105 -26.74 6.47 -6.24
N PHE A 106 -26.22 5.95 -5.13
CA PHE A 106 -26.26 4.51 -4.85
C PHE A 106 -27.50 4.16 -4.02
N THR A 107 -28.49 3.56 -4.68
CA THR A 107 -29.81 3.27 -4.09
C THR A 107 -29.98 1.81 -3.63
N ALA A 108 -31.12 1.50 -3.02
CA ALA A 108 -31.47 0.13 -2.61
C ALA A 108 -31.50 -0.87 -3.77
N ALA A 109 -31.83 -0.44 -5.00
CA ALA A 109 -31.82 -1.30 -6.18
C ALA A 109 -30.39 -1.77 -6.51
N HIS A 110 -29.40 -0.87 -6.39
CA HIS A 110 -27.99 -1.19 -6.59
C HIS A 110 -27.49 -2.18 -5.53
N ARG A 111 -27.84 -1.97 -4.26
CA ARG A 111 -27.52 -2.92 -3.17
C ARG A 111 -28.06 -4.33 -3.45
N ARG A 112 -29.31 -4.43 -3.90
CA ARG A 112 -29.93 -5.72 -4.26
C ARG A 112 -29.21 -6.37 -5.43
N LEU A 113 -28.91 -5.62 -6.50
CA LEU A 113 -28.19 -6.12 -7.66
C LEU A 113 -26.77 -6.59 -7.31
N TRP A 114 -26.04 -5.81 -6.51
CA TRP A 114 -24.71 -6.18 -6.03
C TRP A 114 -24.77 -7.45 -5.19
N ALA A 115 -25.67 -7.53 -4.20
CA ALA A 115 -25.84 -8.71 -3.37
C ALA A 115 -26.22 -9.96 -4.19
N GLU A 116 -27.12 -9.82 -5.15
CA GLU A 116 -27.50 -10.89 -6.08
C GLU A 116 -26.27 -11.40 -6.86
N PHE A 117 -25.48 -10.48 -7.42
CA PHE A 117 -24.29 -10.82 -8.19
C PHE A 117 -23.18 -11.44 -7.33
N THR A 118 -22.85 -10.84 -6.20
CA THR A 118 -21.78 -11.33 -5.32
C THR A 118 -22.17 -12.64 -4.61
N GLY A 119 -23.47 -12.88 -4.37
CA GLY A 119 -23.97 -14.12 -3.80
C GLY A 119 -23.90 -15.31 -4.78
N ARG A 120 -23.93 -15.05 -6.09
CA ARG A 120 -23.92 -16.11 -7.12
C ARG A 120 -22.57 -16.31 -7.81
N VAL A 121 -21.67 -15.33 -7.76
CA VAL A 121 -20.35 -15.39 -8.41
C VAL A 121 -19.27 -15.50 -7.33
N ALA A 122 -18.45 -16.55 -7.41
CA ALA A 122 -17.26 -16.69 -6.57
C ALA A 122 -16.21 -15.64 -6.98
N LEU A 123 -16.23 -14.48 -6.32
CA LEU A 123 -15.30 -13.38 -6.54
C LEU A 123 -14.13 -13.45 -5.55
N PRO A 124 -12.89 -13.13 -5.95
CA PRO A 124 -11.79 -12.91 -5.02
C PRO A 124 -12.10 -11.84 -3.96
N ALA A 125 -11.47 -11.93 -2.78
CA ALA A 125 -11.78 -11.04 -1.65
C ALA A 125 -11.59 -9.56 -1.98
N ASN A 126 -10.48 -9.22 -2.64
CA ASN A 126 -10.20 -7.87 -3.13
C ASN A 126 -11.27 -7.34 -4.10
N VAL A 127 -11.82 -8.20 -4.96
CA VAL A 127 -12.90 -7.80 -5.89
C VAL A 127 -14.22 -7.62 -5.16
N ARG A 128 -14.56 -8.50 -4.21
CA ARG A 128 -15.77 -8.34 -3.37
C ARG A 128 -15.76 -7.02 -2.61
N GLU A 129 -14.60 -6.61 -2.12
CA GLU A 129 -14.44 -5.34 -1.41
C GLU A 129 -14.78 -4.12 -2.29
N LEU A 130 -14.49 -4.18 -3.61
CA LEU A 130 -14.88 -3.10 -4.54
C LEU A 130 -16.40 -2.93 -4.61
N PHE A 131 -17.15 -4.03 -4.62
CA PHE A 131 -18.61 -4.00 -4.57
C PHE A 131 -19.11 -3.46 -3.22
N ALA A 132 -18.52 -3.90 -2.11
CA ALA A 132 -18.89 -3.46 -0.77
C ALA A 132 -18.65 -1.96 -0.55
N ARG A 133 -17.59 -1.40 -1.13
CA ARG A 133 -17.20 0.02 -0.96
C ARG A 133 -17.81 0.97 -1.98
N THR A 134 -18.62 0.49 -2.92
CA THR A 134 -19.14 1.31 -4.04
C THR A 134 -19.84 2.58 -3.55
N GLU A 135 -20.76 2.48 -2.58
CA GLU A 135 -21.50 3.62 -2.02
C GLU A 135 -20.57 4.68 -1.40
N ALA A 136 -19.63 4.22 -0.55
CA ALA A 136 -18.70 5.10 0.15
C ALA A 136 -17.76 5.85 -0.81
N VAL A 137 -17.43 5.27 -1.96
CA VAL A 137 -16.47 5.87 -2.90
C VAL A 137 -17.16 6.80 -3.90
N LEU A 138 -18.40 6.50 -4.32
CA LEU A 138 -19.18 7.37 -5.19
C LEU A 138 -19.40 8.78 -4.61
N SER A 139 -19.56 8.87 -3.28
CA SER A 139 -19.72 10.17 -2.59
C SER A 139 -18.42 10.98 -2.50
N GLN A 140 -17.25 10.32 -2.57
CA GLN A 140 -15.94 10.96 -2.39
C GLN A 140 -15.24 11.26 -3.72
N ALA A 141 -15.59 10.55 -4.80
CA ALA A 141 -14.91 10.64 -6.09
C ALA A 141 -15.81 11.29 -7.16
N PRO A 142 -15.64 12.59 -7.48
CA PRO A 142 -16.44 13.29 -8.48
C PRO A 142 -16.29 12.72 -9.91
N GLY A 143 -15.27 11.93 -10.20
CA GLY A 143 -15.13 11.24 -11.49
C GLY A 143 -16.05 10.04 -11.70
N LEU A 144 -16.59 9.47 -10.61
CA LEU A 144 -17.34 8.22 -10.67
C LEU A 144 -18.83 8.45 -10.91
N SER A 145 -19.40 7.63 -11.79
CA SER A 145 -20.85 7.51 -11.99
C SER A 145 -21.26 6.05 -12.22
N LEU A 146 -22.54 5.77 -12.00
CA LEU A 146 -23.22 4.53 -12.30
C LEU A 146 -23.96 4.69 -13.62
N LEU A 147 -23.81 3.73 -14.51
CA LEU A 147 -24.59 3.61 -15.73
C LEU A 147 -25.60 2.47 -15.55
N ASN A 148 -26.87 2.83 -15.45
CA ASN A 148 -27.97 1.98 -15.04
C ASN A 148 -28.86 1.60 -16.22
N ALA A 149 -29.32 0.35 -16.26
CA ALA A 149 -30.37 -0.10 -17.17
C ALA A 149 -31.60 -0.50 -16.36
N TRP A 150 -32.67 0.28 -16.49
CA TRP A 150 -33.94 0.08 -15.80
C TRP A 150 -34.98 -0.55 -16.73
N ASP A 151 -35.70 -1.57 -16.28
CA ASP A 151 -36.85 -2.11 -17.00
C ASP A 151 -38.09 -1.21 -16.85
N ALA A 152 -39.17 -1.53 -17.57
CA ALA A 152 -40.43 -0.78 -17.54
C ALA A 152 -41.13 -0.79 -16.18
N ASN A 153 -40.79 -1.74 -15.30
CA ASN A 153 -41.35 -1.86 -13.96
C ASN A 153 -40.48 -1.17 -12.90
N GLY A 154 -39.38 -0.51 -13.29
CA GLY A 154 -38.47 0.17 -12.38
C GLY A 154 -37.46 -0.76 -11.69
N HIS A 155 -37.25 -1.98 -12.20
CA HIS A 155 -36.18 -2.86 -11.70
C HIS A 155 -34.87 -2.59 -12.42
N LEU A 156 -33.76 -2.67 -11.68
CA LEU A 156 -32.42 -2.51 -12.21
C LEU A 156 -31.95 -3.82 -12.87
N ALA A 157 -31.98 -3.88 -14.19
CA ALA A 157 -31.60 -5.05 -14.98
C ALA A 157 -30.08 -5.21 -15.08
N ALA A 158 -29.33 -4.11 -15.14
CA ALA A 158 -27.87 -4.10 -15.09
C ALA A 158 -27.33 -2.74 -14.63
N CYS A 159 -26.08 -2.73 -14.14
CA CYS A 159 -25.39 -1.53 -13.72
C CYS A 159 -23.88 -1.67 -13.98
N LEU A 160 -23.24 -0.60 -14.48
CA LEU A 160 -21.78 -0.47 -14.58
C LEU A 160 -21.32 0.71 -13.71
N LEU A 161 -20.24 0.55 -12.95
CA LEU A 161 -19.50 1.64 -12.33
C LEU A 161 -18.39 2.10 -13.28
N ILE A 162 -18.40 3.38 -13.64
CA ILE A 162 -17.46 3.99 -14.56
C ILE A 162 -16.71 5.15 -13.90
N ASP A 163 -15.47 5.38 -14.34
CA ASP A 163 -14.66 6.53 -13.95
C ASP A 163 -14.36 7.41 -15.17
N SER A 164 -14.82 8.65 -15.12
CA SER A 164 -14.65 9.67 -16.16
C SER A 164 -13.61 10.74 -15.81
N ALA A 165 -13.00 10.69 -14.62
CA ALA A 165 -11.99 11.66 -14.20
C ALA A 165 -10.76 11.71 -15.12
N PRO A 166 -10.20 10.59 -15.63
CA PRO A 166 -9.02 10.65 -16.48
C PRO A 166 -9.29 11.45 -17.76
N ARG A 167 -8.38 12.36 -18.12
CA ARG A 167 -8.59 13.24 -19.29
C ARG A 167 -8.73 12.45 -20.59
N ARG A 168 -7.84 11.49 -20.83
CA ARG A 168 -7.71 10.80 -22.12
C ARG A 168 -8.64 9.59 -22.27
N PHE A 169 -9.15 9.04 -21.18
CA PHE A 169 -9.94 7.81 -21.22
C PHE A 169 -11.05 7.78 -20.20
N LEU A 170 -12.02 6.90 -20.42
CA LEU A 170 -13.03 6.50 -19.45
C LEU A 170 -12.71 5.07 -19.00
N SER A 171 -12.75 4.79 -17.70
CA SER A 171 -12.50 3.44 -17.18
C SER A 171 -13.78 2.73 -16.80
N TYR A 172 -13.91 1.47 -17.23
CA TYR A 172 -14.83 0.51 -16.64
C TYR A 172 -14.18 -0.09 -15.38
N LEU A 173 -14.86 0.02 -14.23
CA LEU A 173 -14.36 -0.49 -12.96
C LEU A 173 -14.96 -1.86 -12.63
N ILE A 174 -16.28 -1.90 -12.39
CA ILE A 174 -17.04 -3.11 -12.05
C ILE A 174 -18.45 -3.00 -12.62
N GLY A 175 -19.16 -4.12 -12.69
CA GLY A 175 -20.53 -4.14 -13.19
C GLY A 175 -21.21 -5.46 -12.87
N ALA A 176 -22.54 -5.44 -12.86
CA ALA A 176 -23.35 -6.64 -12.77
C ALA A 176 -24.64 -6.54 -13.57
N HIS A 177 -25.25 -7.69 -13.79
CA HIS A 177 -26.58 -7.83 -14.37
C HIS A 177 -27.42 -8.75 -13.48
N SER A 178 -28.72 -8.47 -13.43
CA SER A 178 -29.68 -9.28 -12.71
C SER A 178 -30.00 -10.54 -13.50
N ARG A 179 -30.12 -11.66 -12.79
CA ARG A 179 -30.73 -12.91 -13.26
C ARG A 179 -32.18 -13.04 -12.79
N ILE A 180 -32.59 -12.27 -11.79
CA ILE A 180 -33.97 -12.21 -11.29
C ILE A 180 -34.82 -11.36 -12.23
N HIS A 181 -34.40 -10.11 -12.47
CA HIS A 181 -35.02 -9.18 -13.42
C HIS A 181 -34.21 -9.20 -14.72
N TYR A 182 -34.02 -10.39 -15.28
CA TYR A 182 -33.18 -10.58 -16.45
C TYR A 182 -33.81 -9.92 -17.69
N THR A 183 -33.04 -9.05 -18.33
CA THR A 183 -33.36 -8.54 -19.66
C THR A 183 -32.20 -8.85 -20.60
N ALA A 184 -32.51 -9.48 -21.73
CA ALA A 184 -31.50 -9.86 -22.71
C ALA A 184 -30.72 -8.63 -23.21
N TYR A 185 -29.39 -8.78 -23.30
CA TYR A 185 -28.47 -7.75 -23.81
C TYR A 185 -28.41 -6.45 -22.97
N ALA A 186 -28.87 -6.46 -21.72
CA ALA A 186 -28.75 -5.30 -20.82
C ALA A 186 -27.28 -4.83 -20.66
N SER A 187 -26.34 -5.76 -20.42
CA SER A 187 -24.92 -5.41 -20.31
C SER A 187 -24.33 -4.89 -21.63
N ASP A 188 -24.79 -5.41 -22.78
CA ASP A 188 -24.37 -4.93 -24.10
C ASP A 188 -24.88 -3.51 -24.37
N LEU A 189 -26.12 -3.21 -23.96
CA LEU A 189 -26.67 -1.86 -23.99
C LEU A 189 -25.82 -0.89 -23.16
N LEU A 190 -25.53 -1.24 -21.90
CA LEU A 190 -24.71 -0.39 -21.04
C LEU A 190 -23.29 -0.21 -21.58
N PHE A 191 -22.71 -1.23 -22.20
CA PHE A 191 -21.39 -1.10 -22.82
C PHE A 191 -21.41 -0.14 -24.01
N ARG A 192 -22.44 -0.21 -24.86
CA ARG A 192 -22.64 0.78 -25.94
C ARG A 192 -22.80 2.19 -25.39
N GLU A 193 -23.63 2.37 -24.36
CA GLU A 193 -23.86 3.69 -23.77
C GLU A 193 -22.59 4.23 -23.09
N MET A 194 -21.78 3.40 -22.45
CA MET A 194 -20.47 3.78 -21.94
C MET A 194 -19.55 4.31 -23.05
N ILE A 195 -19.52 3.65 -24.22
CA ILE A 195 -18.76 4.14 -25.39
C ILE A 195 -19.30 5.50 -25.86
N ARG A 196 -20.62 5.69 -25.86
CA ARG A 196 -21.24 6.97 -26.22
C ARG A 196 -20.90 8.08 -25.21
N VAL A 197 -20.91 7.78 -23.91
CA VAL A 197 -20.46 8.71 -22.85
C VAL A 197 -19.01 9.12 -23.11
N ALA A 198 -18.11 8.16 -23.33
CA ALA A 198 -16.71 8.43 -23.60
C ALA A 198 -16.51 9.30 -24.86
N ARG A 199 -17.27 9.05 -25.93
CA ARG A 199 -17.24 9.87 -27.16
C ARG A 199 -17.73 11.29 -26.91
N ARG A 200 -18.86 11.47 -26.21
CA ARG A 200 -19.41 12.79 -25.86
C ARG A 200 -18.44 13.61 -25.02
N GLN A 201 -17.68 12.96 -24.14
CA GLN A 201 -16.67 13.60 -23.30
C GLN A 201 -15.32 13.81 -24.01
N GLY A 202 -15.21 13.50 -25.31
CA GLY A 202 -13.99 13.69 -26.08
C GLY A 202 -12.82 12.81 -25.62
N LYS A 203 -13.09 11.64 -25.04
CA LYS A 203 -12.04 10.69 -24.67
C LYS A 203 -11.40 10.09 -25.93
N GLU A 204 -10.20 9.56 -25.80
CA GLU A 204 -9.48 8.87 -26.90
C GLU A 204 -9.82 7.38 -26.94
N PHE A 205 -9.96 6.75 -25.77
CA PHE A 205 -10.25 5.33 -25.62
C PHE A 205 -11.03 5.03 -24.34
N VAL A 206 -11.58 3.82 -24.24
CA VAL A 206 -12.14 3.26 -23.01
C VAL A 206 -11.15 2.24 -22.44
N HIS A 207 -10.80 2.39 -21.17
CA HIS A 207 -10.00 1.43 -20.44
C HIS A 207 -10.90 0.36 -19.82
N LEU A 208 -10.79 -0.88 -20.30
CA LEU A 208 -11.68 -1.98 -19.93
C LEU A 208 -11.20 -2.76 -18.71
N GLY A 209 -10.01 -2.48 -18.19
CA GLY A 209 -9.41 -3.24 -17.09
C GLY A 209 -8.83 -4.59 -17.56
N LEU A 210 -8.44 -5.42 -16.59
CA LEU A 210 -7.77 -6.71 -16.80
C LEU A 210 -8.68 -7.78 -17.44
N GLY A 211 -8.13 -8.68 -18.24
CA GLY A 211 -8.87 -9.81 -18.83
C GLY A 211 -9.63 -10.67 -17.82
N VAL A 212 -9.05 -10.90 -16.62
CA VAL A 212 -9.56 -11.66 -15.46
C VAL A 212 -9.83 -13.14 -15.74
N ASN A 213 -10.67 -13.46 -16.72
CA ASN A 213 -10.96 -14.83 -17.18
C ASN A 213 -11.45 -14.81 -18.63
N ASP A 214 -11.59 -15.99 -19.24
CA ASP A 214 -11.97 -16.08 -20.66
C ASP A 214 -13.36 -15.51 -20.97
N GLY A 215 -14.31 -15.61 -20.02
CA GLY A 215 -15.65 -15.04 -20.20
C GLY A 215 -15.61 -13.51 -20.31
N ILE A 216 -14.91 -12.86 -19.38
CA ILE A 216 -14.71 -11.41 -19.36
C ILE A 216 -13.85 -10.97 -20.55
N ARG A 217 -12.78 -11.71 -20.87
CA ARG A 217 -11.92 -11.46 -22.03
C ARG A 217 -12.73 -11.48 -23.32
N ARG A 218 -13.53 -12.52 -23.55
CA ARG A 218 -14.44 -12.63 -24.72
C ARG A 218 -15.44 -11.48 -24.77
N PHE A 219 -15.96 -11.03 -23.63
CA PHE A 219 -16.89 -9.90 -23.60
C PHE A 219 -16.22 -8.60 -24.04
N LYS A 220 -14.95 -8.38 -23.70
CA LYS A 220 -14.19 -7.19 -24.10
C LYS A 220 -13.80 -7.25 -25.58
N THR A 221 -13.27 -8.39 -26.02
CA THR A 221 -12.80 -8.57 -27.39
C THR A 221 -13.95 -8.57 -28.39
N LYS A 222 -15.14 -9.09 -28.04
CA LYS A 222 -16.30 -9.03 -28.93
C LYS A 222 -16.71 -7.59 -29.26
N TRP A 223 -16.42 -6.62 -28.40
CA TRP A 223 -16.69 -5.19 -28.63
C TRP A 223 -15.51 -4.46 -29.31
N GLY A 224 -14.46 -5.17 -29.69
CA GLY A 224 -13.26 -4.61 -30.31
C GLY A 224 -12.15 -4.23 -29.32
N GLY A 225 -12.28 -4.60 -28.04
CA GLY A 225 -11.23 -4.37 -27.06
C GLY A 225 -9.98 -5.20 -27.37
N THR A 226 -8.81 -4.58 -27.34
CA THR A 226 -7.51 -5.22 -27.60
C THR A 226 -6.62 -5.16 -26.37
N PRO A 227 -5.74 -6.15 -26.15
CA PRO A 227 -4.72 -6.06 -25.11
C PRO A 227 -3.80 -4.86 -25.40
N SER A 228 -3.38 -4.14 -24.36
CA SER A 228 -2.66 -2.86 -24.49
C SER A 228 -1.43 -2.78 -23.59
N LEU A 229 -1.58 -3.08 -22.31
CA LEU A 229 -0.52 -3.02 -21.32
C LEU A 229 -0.41 -4.37 -20.61
N PRO A 230 0.79 -4.98 -20.54
CA PRO A 230 1.02 -6.15 -19.70
C PRO A 230 0.71 -5.84 -18.24
N TYR A 231 0.34 -6.88 -17.49
CA TYR A 231 0.11 -6.82 -16.06
C TYR A 231 0.72 -8.06 -15.42
N GLU A 232 1.57 -7.84 -14.42
CA GLU A 232 2.04 -8.85 -13.50
C GLU A 232 1.79 -8.37 -12.07
N MET A 233 1.45 -9.30 -11.19
CA MET A 233 1.21 -9.03 -9.78
C MET A 233 1.98 -9.99 -8.89
N ALA A 234 2.68 -9.43 -7.91
CA ALA A 234 3.38 -10.16 -6.86
C ALA A 234 2.80 -9.84 -5.49
N GLU A 235 2.88 -10.83 -4.60
CA GLU A 235 2.48 -10.74 -3.20
C GLU A 235 3.49 -11.47 -2.34
N TRP A 236 4.01 -10.77 -1.33
CA TRP A 236 4.96 -11.36 -0.39
C TRP A 236 4.91 -10.64 0.96
N GLN A 237 5.44 -11.33 1.97
CA GLN A 237 5.78 -10.71 3.23
C GLN A 237 7.24 -10.26 3.17
N ALA A 238 7.48 -8.98 3.37
CA ALA A 238 8.82 -8.43 3.43
C ALA A 238 9.50 -8.91 4.72
N ASP A 239 10.36 -9.91 4.59
CA ASP A 239 11.31 -10.30 5.64
C ASP A 239 12.24 -9.13 5.97
N GLU A 240 12.79 -9.12 7.19
CA GLU A 240 13.92 -8.23 7.53
C GLU A 240 15.12 -8.41 6.57
N SER A 241 15.25 -9.58 5.94
CA SER A 241 16.26 -9.89 4.92
C SER A 241 16.05 -9.15 3.58
N LEU A 242 14.81 -8.73 3.27
CA LEU A 242 14.45 -7.88 2.13
C LEU A 242 14.58 -6.38 2.46
N ARG A 243 14.75 -6.03 3.74
CA ARG A 243 15.02 -4.66 4.22
C ARG A 243 16.50 -4.31 4.18
N ALA A 244 17.37 -5.29 3.92
CA ALA A 244 18.80 -5.11 3.92
C ALA A 244 19.35 -5.00 2.49
N GLY A 245 19.87 -3.82 2.15
CA GLY A 245 20.83 -3.64 1.04
C GLY A 245 22.09 -4.53 1.15
N VAL A 246 22.18 -5.37 2.19
CA VAL A 246 23.19 -6.42 2.37
C VAL A 246 23.07 -7.50 1.28
N ASN A 247 21.87 -7.83 0.81
CA ASN A 247 21.69 -8.83 -0.25
C ASN A 247 22.09 -8.30 -1.64
N ASP A 248 21.87 -7.03 -1.92
CA ASP A 248 22.36 -6.39 -3.15
C ASP A 248 23.87 -6.16 -3.10
N LEU A 249 24.43 -5.78 -1.95
CA LEU A 249 25.89 -5.70 -1.77
C LEU A 249 26.54 -7.08 -1.92
N MET A 250 25.97 -8.15 -1.34
CA MET A 250 26.49 -9.51 -1.48
C MET A 250 26.32 -10.07 -2.91
N ARG A 251 25.22 -9.76 -3.62
CA ARG A 251 25.08 -10.08 -5.05
C ARG A 251 26.02 -9.30 -5.94
N MET A 252 26.22 -8.02 -5.65
CA MET A 252 27.13 -7.15 -6.37
C MET A 252 28.59 -7.58 -6.15
N LEU A 253 28.97 -7.96 -4.92
CA LEU A 253 30.28 -8.54 -4.58
C LEU A 253 30.50 -9.91 -5.22
N ALA A 254 29.45 -10.73 -5.35
CA ALA A 254 29.54 -12.05 -5.97
C ALA A 254 29.60 -12.02 -7.51
N THR A 255 29.28 -10.90 -8.15
CA THR A 255 29.19 -10.77 -9.62
C THR A 255 30.24 -9.84 -10.23
N MET A 256 31.03 -9.14 -9.41
CA MET A 256 32.07 -8.21 -9.89
C MET A 256 33.42 -8.94 -10.08
N PRO A 257 34.11 -8.74 -11.22
CA PRO A 257 35.52 -9.09 -11.32
C PRO A 257 36.31 -8.26 -10.31
N ALA A 258 37.32 -8.87 -9.67
CA ALA A 258 38.17 -8.25 -8.68
C ALA A 258 38.97 -7.06 -9.25
N ALA A 259 38.33 -5.90 -9.37
CA ALA A 259 38.94 -4.61 -9.66
C ALA A 259 38.36 -3.58 -8.69
N SER A 260 39.28 -2.97 -7.93
CA SER A 260 39.08 -2.18 -6.71
C SER A 260 38.12 -1.00 -6.84
N MET A 261 37.11 -0.93 -5.98
CA MET A 261 36.40 0.33 -5.66
C MET A 261 37.35 1.32 -4.97
N SER A 262 37.15 2.62 -5.20
CA SER A 262 37.88 3.65 -4.48
C SER A 262 37.33 3.82 -3.05
N LYS A 263 38.18 4.20 -2.09
CA LYS A 263 37.82 4.38 -0.67
C LYS A 263 36.59 5.28 -0.47
N ARG A 264 36.39 6.25 -1.39
CA ARG A 264 35.30 7.25 -1.33
C ARG A 264 33.93 6.65 -1.66
N GLU A 265 33.87 5.67 -2.55
CA GLU A 265 32.64 4.98 -2.95
C GLU A 265 32.20 3.98 -1.88
N TYR A 266 33.15 3.34 -1.19
CA TYR A 266 32.90 2.46 -0.05
C TYR A 266 32.28 3.20 1.15
N PHE A 267 32.76 4.40 1.48
CA PHE A 267 32.19 5.18 2.60
C PHE A 267 30.80 5.73 2.31
N ALA A 268 30.44 5.95 1.04
CA ALA A 268 29.12 6.44 0.64
C ALA A 268 28.02 5.35 0.67
N SER A 269 28.40 4.06 0.71
CA SER A 269 27.47 2.93 0.73
C SER A 269 27.10 2.41 2.13
N LEU A 270 27.66 2.98 3.21
CA LEU A 270 27.39 2.56 4.58
C LEU A 270 26.11 3.24 5.15
N PRO A 271 25.41 2.63 6.13
CA PRO A 271 24.28 3.26 6.81
C PRO A 271 24.70 4.63 7.38
N PRO A 272 23.77 5.61 7.52
CA PRO A 272 24.10 6.90 8.09
C PRO A 272 24.72 6.72 9.48
N GLN A 273 26.00 7.05 9.57
CA GLN A 273 26.78 6.88 10.79
C GLN A 273 26.67 8.12 11.65
N ARG A 274 26.56 7.92 12.96
CA ARG A 274 26.66 9.00 13.93
C ARG A 274 27.92 8.80 14.78
N PRO A 275 28.59 9.89 15.19
CA PRO A 275 29.68 9.77 16.14
C PRO A 275 29.13 9.13 17.43
N PHE A 276 29.81 8.11 17.93
CA PHE A 276 29.46 7.53 19.22
C PHE A 276 29.86 8.51 20.33
N ARG A 277 28.86 9.19 20.93
CA ARG A 277 29.07 10.29 21.89
C ARG A 277 28.89 9.89 23.35
N MET A 278 28.45 8.67 23.63
CA MET A 278 28.22 8.16 24.99
C MET A 278 29.48 7.46 25.50
N LEU A 279 30.58 8.21 25.56
CA LEU A 279 31.90 7.74 25.98
C LEU A 279 32.47 8.66 27.05
N TRP A 280 32.98 8.04 28.11
CA TRP A 280 33.67 8.70 29.21
C TRP A 280 35.09 8.15 29.30
N GLU A 281 36.07 9.05 29.29
CA GLU A 281 37.47 8.72 29.55
C GLU A 281 37.73 8.73 31.06
N ILE A 282 38.35 7.68 31.57
CA ILE A 282 38.69 7.52 32.98
C ILE A 282 40.18 7.20 33.06
N THR A 283 40.90 7.89 33.93
CA THR A 283 42.31 7.60 34.21
C THR A 283 42.46 7.12 35.65
N TRP A 284 43.03 5.95 35.85
CA TRP A 284 43.27 5.37 37.17
C TRP A 284 44.63 4.67 37.23
N ASN A 285 45.44 4.97 38.25
CA ASN A 285 46.80 4.44 38.43
C ASN A 285 47.68 4.53 37.16
N GLY A 286 47.62 5.66 36.46
CA GLY A 286 48.39 5.90 35.23
C GLY A 286 47.89 5.13 34.01
N ARG A 287 46.81 4.36 34.12
CA ARG A 287 46.15 3.67 33.00
C ARG A 287 44.90 4.44 32.57
N ARG A 288 44.73 4.60 31.27
CA ARG A 288 43.58 5.25 30.66
C ARG A 288 42.61 4.20 30.14
N SER A 289 41.35 4.33 30.51
CA SER A 289 40.24 3.47 30.11
C SER A 289 39.12 4.34 29.53
N TRP A 290 38.31 3.77 28.64
CA TRP A 290 37.09 4.41 28.16
C TRP A 290 35.89 3.54 28.52
N ILE A 291 34.86 4.15 29.10
CA ILE A 291 33.58 3.51 29.37
C ILE A 291 32.56 4.10 28.40
N GLY A 292 31.80 3.26 27.71
CA GLY A 292 30.72 3.71 26.87
C GLY A 292 29.49 2.81 26.99
N GLY A 293 28.31 3.40 26.82
CA GLY A 293 27.03 2.70 26.93
C GLY A 293 26.08 3.08 25.80
N THR A 294 25.19 2.17 25.42
CA THR A 294 24.09 2.46 24.47
C THR A 294 22.79 1.93 25.05
N ALA A 295 21.70 2.67 24.86
CA ALA A 295 20.38 2.08 25.06
C ALA A 295 20.19 0.94 24.03
N HIS A 296 19.51 -0.14 24.42
CA HIS A 296 19.39 -1.38 23.63
C HIS A 296 18.57 -1.23 22.32
N PHE A 297 18.09 -0.02 22.00
CA PHE A 297 17.32 0.27 20.79
C PHE A 297 17.82 1.57 20.15
N PHE A 298 18.53 1.47 19.03
CA PHE A 298 18.98 2.63 18.24
C PHE A 298 18.92 2.36 16.73
N CYS A 299 18.59 3.40 15.94
CA CYS A 299 18.45 3.33 14.49
C CYS A 299 19.69 3.82 13.70
N TYR A 300 20.86 3.93 14.35
CA TYR A 300 22.12 4.38 13.74
C TYR A 300 23.24 3.35 13.98
N SER A 301 24.19 3.24 13.04
CA SER A 301 25.41 2.46 13.23
C SER A 301 26.53 3.32 13.83
N PHE A 302 27.26 2.76 14.79
CA PHE A 302 28.43 3.35 15.44
C PHE A 302 29.74 2.66 15.05
N GLU A 303 29.69 1.81 14.01
CA GLU A 303 30.81 0.92 13.64
C GLU A 303 32.12 1.67 13.39
N SER A 304 32.10 2.82 12.67
CA SER A 304 33.34 3.59 12.44
C SER A 304 33.94 4.11 13.74
N SER A 305 33.10 4.67 14.63
CA SER A 305 33.54 5.17 15.92
C SER A 305 34.11 4.03 16.77
N PHE A 306 33.45 2.87 16.81
CA PHE A 306 33.96 1.71 17.53
C PHE A 306 35.26 1.17 16.94
N ARG A 307 35.41 1.10 15.61
CA ARG A 307 36.69 0.71 14.99
C ARG A 307 37.82 1.66 15.38
N GLU A 308 37.60 2.97 15.29
CA GLU A 308 38.59 3.98 15.70
C GLU A 308 38.93 3.93 17.20
N LEU A 309 37.98 3.54 18.04
CA LEU A 309 38.20 3.35 19.48
C LEU A 309 38.95 2.05 19.76
N PHE A 310 38.56 0.96 19.09
CA PHE A 310 39.16 -0.37 19.23
C PHE A 310 40.62 -0.40 18.79
N GLU A 311 40.99 0.42 17.81
CA GLU A 311 42.40 0.62 17.44
C GLU A 311 43.25 1.26 18.56
N LYS A 312 42.63 1.93 19.54
CA LYS A 312 43.31 2.70 20.60
C LYS A 312 43.28 2.01 21.96
N VAL A 313 42.61 0.86 22.07
CA VAL A 313 42.47 0.08 23.32
C VAL A 313 43.13 -1.28 23.16
N GLU A 314 43.85 -1.72 24.18
CA GLU A 314 44.45 -3.07 24.21
C GLU A 314 43.44 -4.15 24.61
N THR A 315 42.42 -3.79 25.39
CA THR A 315 41.43 -4.71 25.95
C THR A 315 40.03 -4.11 25.83
N VAL A 316 39.08 -4.91 25.35
CA VAL A 316 37.65 -4.54 25.26
C VAL A 316 36.84 -5.48 26.14
N LEU A 317 36.01 -4.91 27.02
CA LEU A 317 35.08 -5.64 27.88
C LEU A 317 33.66 -5.24 27.48
N PHE A 318 32.81 -6.23 27.21
CA PHE A 318 31.39 -6.04 26.94
C PHE A 318 30.57 -6.58 28.11
N GLU A 319 29.65 -5.78 28.64
CA GLU A 319 28.70 -6.20 29.66
C GLU A 319 27.28 -5.92 29.17
N GLY A 320 26.49 -6.99 29.01
CA GLY A 320 25.12 -7.00 28.52
C GLY A 320 24.63 -8.45 28.34
N PRO A 321 23.32 -8.73 28.34
CA PRO A 321 22.83 -10.09 28.29
C PRO A 321 23.03 -10.65 26.88
N LEU A 322 23.96 -11.60 26.73
CA LEU A 322 24.27 -12.24 25.45
C LEU A 322 23.30 -13.38 25.08
N ASP A 323 22.35 -13.70 25.96
CA ASP A 323 21.36 -14.74 25.75
C ASP A 323 19.93 -14.27 26.11
N GLN A 324 18.96 -14.93 25.48
CA GLN A 324 17.53 -14.64 25.60
C GLN A 324 17.03 -14.78 27.04
N ALA A 325 17.59 -15.71 27.83
CA ALA A 325 17.16 -15.94 29.21
C ALA A 325 17.54 -14.75 30.11
N SER A 326 18.71 -14.16 29.88
CA SER A 326 19.18 -12.97 30.59
C SER A 326 18.40 -11.72 30.18
N LEU A 327 17.98 -11.62 28.90
CA LEU A 327 17.05 -10.58 28.43
C LEU A 327 15.66 -10.72 29.09
N ASP A 328 15.14 -11.95 29.19
CA ASP A 328 13.86 -12.24 29.83
C ASP A 328 13.91 -11.94 31.34
N GLN A 329 15.06 -12.18 31.99
CA GLN A 329 15.29 -11.82 33.39
C GLN A 329 15.32 -10.30 33.60
N VAL A 330 15.98 -9.54 32.72
CA VAL A 330 15.96 -8.06 32.76
C VAL A 330 14.53 -7.54 32.54
N ALA A 331 13.78 -8.14 31.62
CA ALA A 331 12.37 -7.82 31.41
C ALA A 331 11.51 -8.13 32.66
N GLU A 332 11.78 -9.23 33.36
CA GLU A 332 11.06 -9.61 34.59
C GLU A 332 11.42 -8.69 35.77
N VAL A 333 12.69 -8.28 35.90
CA VAL A 333 13.13 -7.28 36.89
C VAL A 333 12.48 -5.92 36.63
N GLY A 334 12.37 -5.52 35.36
CA GLY A 334 11.64 -4.31 34.96
C GLY A 334 10.12 -4.38 35.21
N ARG A 335 9.54 -5.59 35.32
CA ARG A 335 8.12 -5.79 35.68
C ARG A 335 7.90 -5.91 37.19
N ARG A 336 8.92 -6.25 37.97
CA ARG A 336 8.87 -6.47 39.42
C ARG A 336 10.06 -5.78 40.13
N PRO A 337 10.10 -4.45 40.13
CA PRO A 337 11.17 -3.68 40.76
C PRO A 337 11.23 -3.91 42.28
N GLU A 338 12.42 -3.77 42.87
CA GLU A 338 12.63 -4.01 44.30
C GLU A 338 11.79 -3.07 45.19
N PRO A 339 11.37 -3.52 46.40
CA PRO A 339 10.61 -2.69 47.34
C PRO A 339 11.42 -1.44 47.75
N GLY A 340 11.15 -0.31 47.12
CA GLY A 340 11.83 0.97 47.37
C GLY A 340 12.32 1.71 46.13
N ALA A 341 12.27 1.09 44.95
CA ALA A 341 12.63 1.75 43.69
C ALA A 341 11.78 3.02 43.46
N PRO A 342 12.41 4.16 43.06
CA PRO A 342 11.70 5.42 42.83
C PRO A 342 10.66 5.23 41.74
N ARG A 343 9.50 5.88 41.87
CA ARG A 343 8.45 5.70 40.86
C ARG A 343 8.91 6.31 39.55
N LEU A 344 8.46 5.72 38.45
CA LEU A 344 8.85 6.18 37.12
C LEU A 344 8.44 7.65 36.89
N ILE A 345 7.33 8.08 37.50
CA ILE A 345 6.89 9.49 37.46
C ILE A 345 7.86 10.45 38.17
N ASP A 346 8.60 10.00 39.18
CA ASP A 346 9.49 10.84 39.99
C ASP A 346 10.82 11.13 39.28
N VAL A 347 11.15 10.36 38.23
CA VAL A 347 12.37 10.48 37.44
C VAL A 347 12.14 11.06 36.05
N MET A 348 10.89 11.34 35.68
CA MET A 348 10.52 11.93 34.39
C MET A 348 10.16 13.41 34.55
N THR A 349 10.55 14.21 33.56
CA THR A 349 10.16 15.61 33.50
C THR A 349 8.72 15.75 33.00
N GLU A 350 8.06 16.85 33.37
CA GLU A 350 6.68 17.16 32.96
C GLU A 350 6.53 17.24 31.42
N GLU A 351 7.59 17.60 30.70
CA GLU A 351 7.61 17.64 29.23
C GLU A 351 7.63 16.23 28.62
N GLU A 352 8.38 15.29 29.21
CA GLU A 352 8.43 13.89 28.79
C GLU A 352 7.11 13.16 29.06
N ILE A 353 6.49 13.42 30.21
CA ILE A 353 5.16 12.88 30.56
C ILE A 353 4.11 13.35 29.54
N ARG A 354 4.11 14.64 29.17
CA ARG A 354 3.19 15.18 28.16
C ARG A 354 3.44 14.63 26.76
N CYS A 355 4.69 14.34 26.41
CA CYS A 355 5.04 13.68 25.16
C CYS A 355 4.42 12.28 25.13
N LEU A 356 4.60 11.51 26.21
CA LEU A 356 4.06 10.16 26.33
C LEU A 356 2.53 10.14 26.32
N GLU A 357 1.87 11.06 27.03
CA GLU A 357 0.40 11.23 27.01
C GLU A 357 -0.13 11.46 25.59
N ARG A 358 0.60 12.23 24.77
CA ARG A 358 0.22 12.51 23.38
C ARG A 358 0.35 11.29 22.49
N VAL A 359 1.40 10.49 22.70
CA VAL A 359 1.65 9.25 21.95
C VAL A 359 0.63 8.18 22.32
N VAL A 360 0.35 8.01 23.61
CA VAL A 360 -0.50 6.94 24.12
C VAL A 360 -2.00 7.25 24.00
N CYS A 361 -2.40 8.49 24.25
CA CYS A 361 -3.82 8.87 24.27
C CYS A 361 -4.30 9.56 22.98
N GLY A 362 -3.39 9.82 22.03
CA GLY A 362 -3.70 10.53 20.79
C GLY A 362 -4.08 12.02 20.99
N PRO A 363 -4.53 12.70 19.92
CA PRO A 363 -4.89 14.12 19.98
C PRO A 363 -6.09 14.37 20.90
N ARG A 364 -5.95 15.30 21.85
CA ARG A 364 -7.00 15.72 22.79
C ARG A 364 -7.47 17.16 22.47
N GLY A 365 -8.75 17.45 22.76
CA GLY A 365 -9.31 18.82 22.64
C GLY A 365 -10.64 18.89 21.89
N PHE A 366 -11.18 20.10 21.76
CA PHE A 366 -12.47 20.38 21.11
C PHE A 366 -12.54 19.80 19.69
N TRP A 367 -11.49 20.01 18.89
CA TRP A 367 -11.41 19.50 17.52
C TRP A 367 -11.28 17.98 17.42
N ALA A 368 -10.61 17.33 18.37
CA ALA A 368 -10.51 15.88 18.41
C ALA A 368 -11.86 15.19 18.76
N ARG A 369 -12.70 15.83 19.60
CA ARG A 369 -14.06 15.35 19.90
C ARG A 369 -15.02 15.58 18.73
N LEU A 370 -14.90 16.71 18.04
CA LEU A 370 -15.75 17.04 16.89
C LEU A 370 -15.52 16.08 15.70
N LEU A 371 -14.28 15.60 15.54
CA LEU A 371 -13.86 14.72 14.43
C LEU A 371 -13.85 13.23 14.79
N GLY A 372 -14.26 12.85 16.01
CA GLY A 372 -14.32 11.45 16.45
C GLY A 372 -12.96 10.78 16.71
N TYR A 373 -11.88 11.55 16.82
CA TYR A 373 -10.52 11.05 17.12
C TYR A 373 -10.21 10.96 18.62
N ALA A 374 -11.09 11.51 19.47
CA ALA A 374 -10.93 11.43 20.92
C ALA A 374 -11.20 9.99 21.40
N VAL A 375 -10.21 9.36 22.03
CA VAL A 375 -10.37 8.07 22.70
C VAL A 375 -11.40 8.24 23.83
N PRO A 376 -12.50 7.46 23.86
CA PRO A 376 -13.58 7.67 24.82
C PRO A 376 -13.17 7.43 26.29
N HIS A 377 -12.15 6.59 26.52
CA HIS A 377 -11.54 6.32 27.82
C HIS A 377 -10.01 6.24 27.65
N PRO A 378 -9.30 7.38 27.57
CA PRO A 378 -7.86 7.33 27.38
C PRO A 378 -7.18 6.71 28.61
N PRO A 379 -6.11 5.91 28.42
CA PRO A 379 -5.34 5.36 29.53
C PRO A 379 -4.88 6.48 30.48
N ASP A 380 -4.98 6.25 31.79
CA ASP A 380 -4.42 7.16 32.78
C ASP A 380 -2.89 6.98 32.84
N VAL A 381 -2.21 7.60 31.89
CA VAL A 381 -0.75 7.51 31.76
C VAL A 381 -0.07 7.97 33.04
N ARG A 382 -0.56 9.02 33.70
CA ARG A 382 0.02 9.50 34.95
C ARG A 382 -0.23 8.54 36.10
N GLY A 383 -1.44 7.98 36.21
CA GLY A 383 -1.75 6.91 37.17
C GLY A 383 -0.79 5.73 37.02
N VAL A 384 -0.63 5.22 35.79
CA VAL A 384 0.29 4.12 35.48
C VAL A 384 1.73 4.48 35.81
N LEU A 385 2.23 5.65 35.41
CA LEU A 385 3.60 6.10 35.73
C LEU A 385 3.81 6.29 37.25
N SER A 386 2.76 6.64 38.00
CA SER A 386 2.81 6.84 39.45
C SER A 386 2.76 5.53 40.25
N GLU A 387 2.24 4.46 39.66
CA GLU A 387 2.17 3.12 40.23
C GLU A 387 3.34 2.24 39.78
N THR A 388 3.96 2.57 38.66
CA THR A 388 5.15 1.90 38.11
C THR A 388 6.42 2.38 38.82
N ARG A 389 7.28 1.43 39.19
CA ARG A 389 8.53 1.65 39.93
C ARG A 389 9.74 1.23 39.11
#